data_AF-A0A4J2A3U7-F1
#
_entry.id   AF-A0A4J2A3U7-F1
#
_cell.length_a   1.000
_cell.length_b   1.000
_cell.length_c   1.000
_cell.angle_alpha   90.00
_cell.angle_beta   90.00
_cell.angle_gamma   90.00
#
_symmetry.space_group_name_H-M   'P 1'
#
loop_
_entity.id
_entity.type
_entity.pdbx_description
1 polymer ?
#
loop_
_entity_poly.entity_id
_entity_poly.type
_entity_poly.pdbx_seq_one_letter_code
_entity_poly.pdbx_strand_id
1 'polypeptide(L)'
;MIATALATFLTGVTEPIEYMFMFIATPMYLVYSLVQGAAFAMADVVNLRMHSFGSIEFLTRTPIAISAGIGMDIVNFVWVTVLFAVIMYFIANFMIQKFNYATPGRNGNYETAEGSEETSSEVKVAAGSQAVNIINLLGGRVNIVDVDACMTRLRVTVKDADKVGNAEQWKAEGAMGLVMKGQGVQAIYGPKADILKSDIQDILDSGEIIPETLPSQMTEAQQNTVHFKDLTEEVYSVADGQVVALEQVKDPVFAQKMMGDGFAVEPANGNIVSPVSGTVSSIFPTKHAFGIVTEAGLEVLVHIGLDTVSLEGKPFTVHVAEGQKVAAGDLLVTADLDAIRAAGRETSTVVVFTNGDAIKSVKLEKTGSLAAKTAVAKVEL
;
A
#
# COMPACT_ATOMS: atom_id res chain seq x y z
N MET A 1 14.15 11.47 1.18
CA MET A 1 15.03 12.19 2.14
C MET A 1 16.06 13.10 1.51
N ILE A 2 16.98 12.64 0.64
CA ILE A 2 17.99 13.54 0.04
C ILE A 2 17.32 14.65 -0.80
N ALA A 3 16.30 14.29 -1.60
CA ALA A 3 15.54 15.27 -2.39
C ALA A 3 14.79 16.29 -1.50
N THR A 4 14.05 15.83 -0.49
CA THR A 4 13.32 16.68 0.46
C THR A 4 14.26 17.59 1.25
N ALA A 5 15.41 17.07 1.72
CA ALA A 5 16.42 17.84 2.43
C ALA A 5 17.09 18.89 1.50
N LEU A 6 17.39 18.52 0.26
CA LEU A 6 17.94 19.43 -0.73
C LEU A 6 16.93 20.53 -1.10
N ALA A 7 15.66 20.17 -1.30
CA ALA A 7 14.58 21.13 -1.56
C ALA A 7 14.43 22.10 -0.39
N THR A 8 14.34 21.60 0.84
CA THR A 8 14.25 22.41 2.06
C THR A 8 15.45 23.36 2.21
N PHE A 9 16.67 22.86 1.98
CA PHE A 9 17.88 23.68 2.05
C PHE A 9 17.92 24.79 1.00
N LEU A 10 17.46 24.50 -0.23
CA LEU A 10 17.48 25.45 -1.33
C LEU A 10 16.37 26.49 -1.23
N THR A 11 15.14 26.05 -0.95
CA THR A 11 13.93 26.89 -1.01
C THR A 11 13.48 27.41 0.35
N GLY A 12 13.86 26.75 1.45
CA GLY A 12 13.40 27.08 2.79
C GLY A 12 12.04 26.52 3.17
N VAL A 13 11.43 25.72 2.30
CA VAL A 13 10.13 25.10 2.56
C VAL A 13 10.33 23.87 3.45
N THR A 14 10.09 24.04 4.75
CA THR A 14 10.29 23.00 5.78
C THR A 14 9.02 22.20 6.10
N GLU A 15 7.85 22.67 5.67
CA GLU A 15 6.53 22.06 5.92
C GLU A 15 6.50 20.54 5.71
N PRO A 16 7.03 19.96 4.61
CA PRO A 16 7.00 18.51 4.43
C PRO A 16 7.70 17.76 5.56
N ILE A 17 8.90 18.21 5.95
CA ILE A 17 9.70 17.57 7.00
C ILE A 17 9.05 17.76 8.37
N GLU A 18 8.57 18.96 8.67
CA GLU A 18 7.89 19.27 9.93
C GLU A 18 6.61 18.44 10.10
N TYR A 19 5.83 18.31 9.02
CA TYR A 19 4.62 17.49 9.01
C TYR A 19 4.93 16.03 9.33
N MET A 20 6.03 15.46 8.79
CA MET A 20 6.46 14.11 9.16
C MET A 20 6.70 13.99 10.67
N PHE A 21 7.50 14.90 11.24
CA PHE A 21 7.89 14.84 12.66
C PHE A 21 6.71 15.07 13.61
N MET A 22 5.70 15.83 13.20
CA MET A 22 4.49 16.06 13.98
C MET A 22 3.76 14.75 14.31
N PHE A 23 3.72 13.78 13.37
CA PHE A 23 3.03 12.49 13.56
C PHE A 23 3.94 11.35 14.04
N ILE A 24 5.18 11.29 13.56
CA ILE A 24 6.08 10.15 13.89
C ILE A 24 6.85 10.36 15.21
N ALA A 25 7.04 11.62 15.63
CA ALA A 25 7.82 11.96 16.82
C ALA A 25 7.36 13.31 17.41
N THR A 26 6.08 13.38 17.79
CA THR A 26 5.45 14.60 18.33
C THR A 26 6.24 15.28 19.46
N PRO A 27 6.86 14.56 20.43
CA PRO A 27 7.71 15.21 21.44
C PRO A 27 8.91 15.95 20.84
N MET A 28 9.50 15.41 19.78
CA MET A 28 10.61 16.06 19.07
C MET A 28 10.13 17.28 18.29
N TYR A 29 8.94 17.22 17.68
CA TYR A 29 8.31 18.38 17.03
C TYR A 29 8.05 19.52 18.03
N LEU A 30 7.53 19.24 19.22
CA LEU A 30 7.29 20.26 20.24
C LEU A 30 8.59 20.96 20.69
N VAL A 31 9.67 20.19 20.88
CA VAL A 31 10.98 20.77 21.20
C VAL A 31 11.51 21.60 20.03
N TYR A 32 11.37 21.11 18.80
CA TYR A 32 11.71 21.87 17.60
C TYR A 32 10.97 23.21 17.54
N SER A 33 9.65 23.23 17.78
CA SER A 33 8.86 24.47 17.78
C SER A 33 9.34 25.48 18.83
N LEU A 34 9.77 25.02 20.02
CA LEU A 34 10.34 25.90 21.04
C LEU A 34 11.70 26.48 20.61
N VAL A 35 12.56 25.65 20.00
CA VAL A 35 13.85 26.10 19.45
C VAL A 35 13.62 27.11 18.31
N GLN A 36 12.63 26.90 17.46
CA GLN A 36 12.27 27.82 16.38
C GLN A 36 11.76 29.16 16.93
N GLY A 37 10.93 29.13 17.97
CA GLY A 37 10.51 30.34 18.69
C GLY A 37 11.68 31.11 19.31
N ALA A 38 12.65 30.39 19.88
CA ALA A 38 13.88 30.99 20.41
C ALA A 38 14.77 31.58 19.30
N ALA A 39 14.85 30.92 18.14
CA ALA A 39 15.56 31.44 16.97
C ALA A 39 14.93 32.73 16.44
N PHE A 40 13.59 32.81 16.42
CA PHE A 40 12.90 34.04 16.05
C PHE A 40 13.14 35.16 17.07
N ALA A 41 13.10 34.86 18.37
CA ALA A 41 13.39 35.84 19.43
C ALA A 41 14.83 36.40 19.35
N MET A 42 15.77 35.68 18.73
CA MET A 42 17.13 36.19 18.52
C MET A 42 17.19 37.36 17.53
N ALA A 43 16.15 37.58 16.73
CA ALA A 43 16.05 38.78 15.88
C ALA A 43 15.88 40.08 16.68
N ASP A 44 15.44 40.00 17.95
CA ASP A 44 15.37 41.16 18.85
C ASP A 44 16.72 41.42 19.57
N VAL A 45 17.57 40.41 19.66
CA VAL A 45 18.87 40.48 20.35
C VAL A 45 19.99 40.86 19.38
N VAL A 46 19.92 40.35 18.16
CA VAL A 46 20.92 40.54 17.10
C VAL A 46 20.25 41.27 15.95
N ASN A 47 20.93 42.26 15.37
CA ASN A 47 20.44 42.98 14.20
C ASN A 47 20.34 42.03 12.99
N LEU A 48 19.18 41.41 12.82
CA LEU A 48 18.81 40.49 11.75
C LEU A 48 17.81 41.16 10.80
N ARG A 49 18.17 42.32 10.23
CA ARG A 49 17.33 43.04 9.26
C ARG A 49 17.20 42.29 7.94
N MET A 50 18.17 41.42 7.65
CA MET A 50 18.10 40.47 6.55
C MET A 50 17.59 39.13 7.06
N HIS A 51 16.47 38.67 6.50
CA HIS A 51 15.96 37.33 6.67
C HIS A 51 15.96 36.61 5.33
N SER A 52 16.09 35.28 5.40
CA SER A 52 15.96 34.38 4.27
C SER A 52 15.39 33.06 4.76
N PHE A 53 14.46 32.50 4.02
CA PHE A 53 13.88 31.21 4.34
C PHE A 53 14.72 30.06 3.76
N GLY A 54 15.36 30.26 2.60
CA GLY A 54 16.22 29.27 1.94
C GLY A 54 17.55 29.81 1.43
N SER A 55 18.42 28.93 0.93
CA SER A 55 19.75 29.31 0.43
C SER A 55 19.70 30.12 -0.87
N ILE A 56 18.73 29.85 -1.75
CA ILE A 56 18.57 30.60 -3.00
C ILE A 56 18.15 32.03 -2.71
N GLU A 57 17.16 32.22 -1.83
CA GLU A 57 16.73 33.55 -1.40
C GLU A 57 17.88 34.33 -0.74
N PHE A 58 18.68 33.66 0.10
CA PHE A 58 19.82 34.28 0.78
C PHE A 58 20.86 34.78 -0.23
N LEU A 59 21.21 33.97 -1.23
CA LEU A 59 22.15 34.34 -2.28
C LEU A 59 21.63 35.49 -3.14
N THR A 60 20.34 35.49 -3.49
CA THR A 60 19.74 36.56 -4.30
C THR A 60 19.57 37.88 -3.53
N ARG A 61 19.38 37.84 -2.21
CA ARG A 61 19.29 39.03 -1.34
C ARG A 61 20.65 39.59 -0.93
N THR A 62 21.71 38.78 -0.96
CA THR A 62 23.06 39.19 -0.54
C THR A 62 23.58 40.44 -1.28
N PRO A 63 23.50 40.56 -2.62
CA PRO A 63 23.94 41.77 -3.32
C PRO A 63 23.16 43.02 -2.89
N ILE A 64 21.85 42.89 -2.70
CA ILE A 64 20.96 43.98 -2.30
C ILE A 64 21.30 44.45 -0.88
N ALA A 65 21.55 43.51 0.04
CA ALA A 65 21.95 43.80 1.42
C ALA A 65 23.31 44.53 1.48
N ILE A 66 24.27 44.15 0.64
CA ILE A 66 25.56 44.85 0.55
C ILE A 66 25.35 46.25 -0.01
N SER A 67 24.58 46.41 -1.09
CA SER A 67 24.29 47.71 -1.69
C SER A 67 23.49 48.64 -0.76
N ALA A 68 22.67 48.10 0.13
CA ALA A 68 21.91 48.84 1.15
C ALA A 68 22.75 49.19 2.41
N GLY A 69 24.04 48.83 2.45
CA GLY A 69 24.94 49.15 3.56
C GLY A 69 24.74 48.28 4.81
N ILE A 70 23.98 47.18 4.71
CA ILE A 70 23.67 46.26 5.82
C ILE A 70 24.51 44.97 5.75
N GLY A 71 25.71 45.03 5.17
CA GLY A 71 26.58 43.86 5.00
C GLY A 71 26.94 43.12 6.29
N MET A 72 27.01 43.83 7.42
CA MET A 72 27.23 43.19 8.74
C MET A 72 26.07 42.32 9.20
N ASP A 73 24.85 42.58 8.73
CA ASP A 73 23.69 41.74 9.06
C ASP A 73 23.77 40.38 8.35
N ILE A 74 24.53 40.26 7.26
CA ILE A 74 24.83 38.98 6.60
C ILE A 74 25.66 38.10 7.53
N VAL A 75 26.71 38.68 8.12
CA VAL A 75 27.54 37.96 9.10
C VAL A 75 26.69 37.54 10.30
N ASN A 76 25.84 38.46 10.79
CA ASN A 76 24.91 38.17 11.88
C ASN A 76 23.97 37.01 11.57
N PHE A 77 23.34 37.03 10.39
CA PHE A 77 22.45 35.99 9.94
C PHE A 77 23.15 34.63 9.84
N VAL A 78 24.36 34.57 9.28
CA VAL A 78 25.10 33.32 9.11
C VAL A 78 25.47 32.70 10.45
N TRP A 79 26.05 33.46 11.40
CA TRP A 79 26.48 32.87 12.66
C TRP A 79 25.28 32.46 13.53
N VAL A 80 24.17 33.22 13.52
CA VAL A 80 22.94 32.84 14.23
C VAL A 80 22.38 31.55 13.63
N THR A 81 22.33 31.44 12.31
CA THR A 81 21.87 30.22 11.62
C THR A 81 22.73 29.01 12.00
N VAL A 82 24.06 29.15 11.99
CA VAL A 82 24.99 28.08 12.39
C VAL A 82 24.80 27.70 13.87
N LEU A 83 24.63 28.69 14.76
CA LEU A 83 24.40 28.43 16.18
C LEU A 83 23.15 27.56 16.40
N PHE A 84 22.01 27.93 15.79
CA PHE A 84 20.78 27.15 15.94
C PHE A 84 20.82 25.81 15.22
N ALA A 85 21.53 25.69 14.10
CA ALA A 85 21.77 24.41 13.45
C ALA A 85 22.54 23.45 14.37
N VAL A 86 23.58 23.93 15.04
CA VAL A 86 24.36 23.14 16.01
C VAL A 86 23.52 22.76 17.22
N ILE A 87 22.78 23.70 17.81
CA ILE A 87 21.87 23.44 18.94
C ILE A 87 20.85 22.36 18.56
N MET A 88 20.19 22.52 17.41
CA MET A 88 19.17 21.58 16.96
C MET A 88 19.76 20.21 16.65
N TYR A 89 20.96 20.14 16.05
CA TYR A 89 21.65 18.87 15.80
C TYR A 89 21.88 18.08 17.10
N PHE A 90 22.40 18.72 18.14
CA PHE A 90 22.65 18.04 19.42
C PHE A 90 21.36 17.64 20.14
N ILE A 91 20.34 18.50 20.14
CA ILE A 91 19.02 18.19 20.71
C ILE A 91 18.41 17.00 19.99
N ALA A 92 18.32 17.05 18.65
CA ALA A 92 17.78 15.97 17.84
C ALA A 92 18.56 14.67 18.06
N ASN A 93 19.90 14.72 17.96
CA ASN A 93 20.74 13.54 18.14
C ASN A 93 20.56 12.90 19.52
N PHE A 94 20.51 13.72 20.58
CA PHE A 94 20.24 13.23 21.94
C PHE A 94 18.86 12.60 22.06
N MET A 95 17.81 13.27 21.57
CA MET A 95 16.43 12.77 21.66
C MET A 95 16.25 11.47 20.86
N ILE A 96 16.81 11.41 19.66
CA ILE A 96 16.76 10.23 18.79
C ILE A 96 17.48 9.05 19.44
N GLN A 97 18.68 9.25 19.99
CA GLN A 97 19.45 8.16 20.61
C GLN A 97 18.86 7.72 21.95
N LYS A 98 18.38 8.65 22.78
CA LYS A 98 17.90 8.36 24.13
C LYS A 98 16.52 7.71 24.15
N PHE A 99 15.62 8.17 23.28
CA PHE A 99 14.22 7.75 23.26
C PHE A 99 13.85 6.89 22.06
N ASN A 100 14.82 6.60 21.18
CA ASN A 100 14.64 5.83 19.95
C ASN A 100 13.48 6.34 19.06
N TYR A 101 13.30 7.66 18.98
CA TYR A 101 12.24 8.24 18.17
C TYR A 101 12.38 7.85 16.69
N ALA A 102 11.25 7.61 16.04
CA ALA A 102 11.20 7.35 14.61
C ALA A 102 11.68 8.60 13.85
N THR A 103 12.53 8.41 12.85
CA THR A 103 13.03 9.51 12.01
C THR A 103 12.90 9.12 10.55
N PRO A 104 12.58 10.07 9.66
CA PRO A 104 12.48 9.81 8.23
C PRO A 104 13.77 9.20 7.67
N GLY A 105 13.70 8.07 6.97
CA GLY A 105 14.84 7.34 6.44
C GLY A 105 15.61 6.45 7.44
N ARG A 106 15.14 6.33 8.69
CA ARG A 106 15.66 5.39 9.71
C ARG A 106 14.53 4.44 10.12
N ASN A 107 14.81 3.16 10.30
CA ASN A 107 13.81 2.13 10.64
C ASN A 107 12.60 2.09 9.67
N GLY A 108 12.82 2.18 8.36
CA GLY A 108 11.76 1.97 7.35
C GLY A 108 10.76 3.11 7.15
N ASN A 109 10.87 4.23 7.88
CA ASN A 109 9.96 5.37 7.74
C ASN A 109 10.31 6.25 6.52
N TYR A 110 9.81 5.88 5.34
CA TYR A 110 9.70 6.81 4.20
C TYR A 110 8.36 7.56 4.28
N GLU A 111 8.25 8.73 3.64
CA GLU A 111 7.06 9.58 3.63
C GLU A 111 5.82 8.83 3.11
N THR A 112 5.04 8.24 4.02
CA THR A 112 3.60 8.02 3.83
C THR A 112 2.90 9.12 4.58
N ALA A 113 2.67 10.25 3.92
CA ALA A 113 1.72 11.24 4.41
C ALA A 113 0.30 10.71 4.16
N GLU A 114 -0.10 9.70 4.94
CA GLU A 114 -1.48 9.38 5.30
C GLU A 114 -1.43 8.31 6.39
N GLY A 115 -2.19 8.52 7.46
CA GLY A 115 -2.14 7.70 8.65
C GLY A 115 -2.59 6.27 8.38
N SER A 116 -1.66 5.33 8.51
CA SER A 116 -1.88 3.97 8.99
C SER A 116 -0.51 3.38 9.30
N GLU A 117 -0.34 2.93 10.54
CA GLU A 117 0.84 2.18 10.96
C GLU A 117 0.97 0.91 10.10
N GLU A 118 1.93 0.88 9.17
CA GLU A 118 2.43 -0.37 8.62
C GLU A 118 3.80 -0.66 9.22
N THR A 119 3.78 -1.64 10.12
CA THR A 119 4.98 -2.34 10.54
C THR A 119 5.49 -3.13 9.33
N SER A 120 6.70 -2.81 8.90
CA SER A 120 7.42 -3.48 7.83
C SER A 120 7.36 -5.01 7.97
N SER A 121 6.61 -5.63 7.07
CA SER A 121 6.81 -7.01 6.61
C SER A 121 6.49 -6.98 5.12
N GLU A 122 7.42 -7.50 4.33
CA GLU A 122 7.49 -7.36 2.87
C GLU A 122 6.16 -7.64 2.18
N VAL A 123 5.52 -6.60 1.64
CA VAL A 123 4.47 -6.74 0.62
C VAL A 123 5.10 -6.44 -0.73
N LYS A 124 5.73 -7.45 -1.32
CA LYS A 124 6.22 -7.41 -2.70
C LYS A 124 5.19 -7.91 -3.73
N VAL A 125 3.93 -8.14 -3.34
CA VAL A 125 2.96 -8.84 -4.21
C VAL A 125 1.72 -7.98 -4.57
N ALA A 126 1.37 -6.94 -3.81
CA ALA A 126 0.18 -6.11 -4.11
C ALA A 126 0.46 -4.88 -5.01
N ALA A 127 1.61 -4.22 -4.87
CA ALA A 127 1.97 -3.07 -5.72
C ALA A 127 2.27 -3.46 -7.17
N GLY A 128 2.66 -4.72 -7.39
CA GLY A 128 2.83 -5.30 -8.72
C GLY A 128 1.53 -5.32 -9.52
N SER A 129 0.37 -5.57 -8.92
CA SER A 129 -0.88 -5.76 -9.70
C SER A 129 -1.41 -4.45 -10.28
N GLN A 130 -1.48 -3.38 -9.49
CA GLN A 130 -2.03 -2.10 -9.98
C GLN A 130 -1.10 -1.44 -11.01
N ALA A 131 0.21 -1.46 -10.79
CA ALA A 131 1.18 -0.92 -11.74
C ALA A 131 1.22 -1.74 -13.04
N VAL A 132 1.12 -3.07 -12.98
CA VAL A 132 0.97 -3.95 -14.15
C VAL A 132 -0.31 -3.64 -14.92
N ASN A 133 -1.45 -3.50 -14.23
CA ASN A 133 -2.71 -3.15 -14.86
C ASN A 133 -2.66 -1.79 -15.55
N ILE A 134 -2.03 -0.79 -14.94
CA ILE A 134 -1.83 0.53 -15.55
C ILE A 134 -0.93 0.43 -16.79
N ILE A 135 0.14 -0.37 -16.75
CA ILE A 135 0.99 -0.61 -17.92
C ILE A 135 0.19 -1.27 -19.04
N ASN A 136 -0.70 -2.19 -18.72
CA ASN A 136 -1.60 -2.81 -19.69
C ASN A 136 -2.61 -1.78 -20.25
N LEU A 137 -3.15 -0.89 -19.41
CA LEU A 137 -4.05 0.21 -19.83
C LEU A 137 -3.36 1.21 -20.75
N LEU A 138 -2.03 1.34 -20.65
CA LEU A 138 -1.22 2.18 -21.51
C LEU A 138 -0.87 1.51 -22.84
N GLY A 139 -1.37 0.28 -23.11
CA GLY A 139 -1.07 -0.47 -24.33
C GLY A 139 0.21 -1.31 -24.22
N GLY A 140 0.63 -1.64 -23.01
CA GLY A 140 1.80 -2.46 -22.70
C GLY A 140 3.12 -1.68 -22.73
N ARG A 141 4.19 -2.33 -22.25
CA ARG A 141 5.54 -1.71 -22.10
C ARG A 141 6.05 -1.02 -23.36
N VAL A 142 5.76 -1.62 -24.53
CA VAL A 142 6.29 -1.17 -25.82
C VAL A 142 5.67 0.14 -26.28
N ASN A 143 4.49 0.47 -25.74
CA ASN A 143 3.76 1.68 -26.05
C ASN A 143 4.15 2.86 -25.15
N ILE A 144 4.80 2.62 -24.01
CA ILE A 144 5.22 3.65 -23.07
C ILE A 144 6.56 4.25 -23.53
N VAL A 145 6.63 5.58 -23.59
CA VAL A 145 7.84 6.34 -23.94
C VAL A 145 8.47 6.96 -22.70
N ASP A 146 7.64 7.54 -21.84
CA ASP A 146 8.08 8.25 -20.63
C ASP A 146 6.96 8.20 -19.58
N VAL A 147 7.35 8.01 -18.31
CA VAL A 147 6.45 7.96 -17.16
C VAL A 147 6.91 8.99 -16.14
N ASP A 148 6.04 9.96 -15.86
CA ASP A 148 6.26 10.98 -14.85
C ASP A 148 5.02 11.17 -13.99
N ALA A 149 5.14 11.90 -12.88
CA ALA A 149 4.02 12.22 -12.01
C ALA A 149 4.16 13.62 -11.45
N CYS A 150 3.03 14.28 -11.24
CA CYS A 150 2.92 15.42 -10.33
C CYS A 150 2.10 15.02 -9.11
N MET A 151 2.02 15.88 -8.09
CA MET A 151 1.35 15.61 -6.79
C MET A 151 0.04 14.83 -6.86
N THR A 152 -0.79 15.03 -7.90
CA THR A 152 -2.08 14.34 -8.02
C THR A 152 -2.30 13.57 -9.32
N ARG A 153 -1.34 13.57 -10.25
CA ARG A 153 -1.54 13.00 -11.59
C ARG A 153 -0.34 12.22 -12.09
N LEU A 154 -0.59 11.00 -12.54
CA LEU A 154 0.32 10.22 -13.35
C LEU A 154 0.28 10.75 -14.79
N ARG A 155 1.44 11.06 -15.36
CA ARG A 155 1.61 11.61 -16.71
C ARG A 155 2.44 10.63 -17.51
N VAL A 156 1.85 10.08 -18.57
CA VAL A 156 2.52 9.11 -19.41
C VAL A 156 2.51 9.59 -20.84
N THR A 157 3.66 9.51 -21.50
CA THR A 157 3.76 9.69 -22.95
C THR A 157 3.74 8.33 -23.61
N VAL A 158 2.79 8.11 -24.52
CA VAL A 158 2.63 6.86 -25.27
C VAL A 158 2.98 7.04 -26.76
N LYS A 159 3.38 5.97 -27.43
CA LYS A 159 3.64 5.97 -28.89
C LYS A 159 2.34 6.03 -29.68
N ASP A 160 1.35 5.25 -29.24
CA ASP A 160 0.05 5.09 -29.87
C ASP A 160 -1.05 5.36 -28.84
N ALA A 161 -1.84 6.40 -29.08
CA ALA A 161 -2.92 6.81 -28.19
C ALA A 161 -4.17 5.92 -28.32
N ASP A 162 -4.33 5.22 -29.45
CA ASP A 162 -5.52 4.38 -29.70
C ASP A 162 -5.46 3.05 -28.93
N LYS A 163 -4.29 2.70 -28.41
CA LYS A 163 -4.08 1.53 -27.53
C LYS A 163 -4.33 1.81 -26.07
N VAL A 164 -4.60 3.06 -25.71
CA VAL A 164 -4.85 3.46 -24.32
C VAL A 164 -6.29 3.13 -23.93
N GLY A 165 -6.46 2.50 -22.77
CA GLY A 165 -7.75 2.14 -22.21
C GLY A 165 -8.68 3.33 -22.00
N ASN A 166 -9.98 3.08 -21.98
CA ASN A 166 -11.02 4.09 -21.86
C ASN A 166 -11.14 4.63 -20.41
N ALA A 167 -11.83 5.77 -20.24
CA ALA A 167 -11.96 6.42 -18.93
C ALA A 167 -12.67 5.56 -17.85
N GLU A 168 -13.42 4.53 -18.24
CA GLU A 168 -14.11 3.62 -17.31
C GLU A 168 -13.14 2.55 -16.77
N GLN A 169 -12.28 2.02 -17.63
CA GLN A 169 -11.20 1.09 -17.26
C GLN A 169 -10.19 1.76 -16.33
N TRP A 170 -9.82 3.01 -16.61
CA TRP A 170 -8.95 3.77 -15.73
C TRP A 170 -9.59 4.06 -14.37
N LYS A 171 -10.92 4.27 -14.32
CA LYS A 171 -11.66 4.40 -13.05
C LYS A 171 -11.72 3.11 -12.26
N ALA A 172 -11.85 1.97 -12.93
CA ALA A 172 -11.82 0.66 -12.29
C ALA A 172 -10.46 0.40 -11.60
N GLU A 173 -9.37 0.87 -12.20
CA GLU A 173 -8.02 0.83 -11.60
C GLU A 173 -7.76 1.97 -10.58
N GLY A 174 -8.80 2.70 -10.16
CA GLY A 174 -8.72 3.71 -9.10
C GLY A 174 -8.40 5.14 -9.57
N ALA A 175 -8.40 5.43 -10.88
CA ALA A 175 -8.22 6.80 -11.35
C ALA A 175 -9.51 7.62 -11.14
N MET A 176 -9.38 8.78 -10.50
CA MET A 176 -10.48 9.74 -10.32
C MET A 176 -10.85 10.45 -11.63
N GLY A 177 -9.95 10.43 -12.61
CA GLY A 177 -10.19 11.02 -13.93
C GLY A 177 -9.06 10.70 -14.90
N LEU A 178 -9.39 10.73 -16.19
CA LEU A 178 -8.46 10.50 -17.29
C LEU A 178 -8.56 11.67 -18.28
N VAL A 179 -7.41 12.22 -18.67
CA VAL A 179 -7.30 13.26 -19.69
C VAL A 179 -6.30 12.79 -20.74
N MET A 180 -6.76 12.66 -21.98
CA MET A 180 -5.91 12.30 -23.11
C MET A 180 -5.80 13.49 -24.07
N LYS A 181 -4.57 13.84 -24.45
CA LYS A 181 -4.31 14.90 -25.44
C LYS A 181 -3.19 14.46 -26.38
N GLY A 182 -3.57 13.97 -27.55
CA GLY A 182 -2.62 13.35 -28.49
C GLY A 182 -1.95 12.15 -27.84
N GLN A 183 -0.62 12.14 -27.80
CA GLN A 183 0.21 11.08 -27.19
C GLN A 183 0.39 11.22 -25.67
N GLY A 184 -0.16 12.26 -25.05
CA GLY A 184 -0.07 12.46 -23.60
C GLY A 184 -1.30 11.93 -22.88
N VAL A 185 -1.09 10.98 -21.97
CA VAL A 185 -2.10 10.41 -21.06
C VAL A 185 -1.88 11.00 -19.66
N GLN A 186 -2.93 11.55 -19.05
CA GLN A 186 -2.89 12.02 -17.68
C GLN A 186 -4.01 11.39 -16.86
N ALA A 187 -3.64 10.56 -15.90
CA ALA A 187 -4.56 9.91 -14.98
C ALA A 187 -4.47 10.55 -13.59
N ILE A 188 -5.60 10.85 -12.97
CA ILE A 188 -5.69 11.53 -11.68
C ILE A 188 -5.82 10.46 -10.59
N TYR A 189 -4.74 10.22 -9.85
CA TYR A 189 -4.69 9.24 -8.75
C TYR A 189 -4.56 9.89 -7.37
N GLY A 190 -4.57 11.22 -7.30
CA GLY A 190 -4.34 11.94 -6.05
C GLY A 190 -2.92 11.69 -5.53
N PRO A 191 -2.69 11.68 -4.20
CA PRO A 191 -1.35 11.57 -3.60
C PRO A 191 -0.60 10.29 -4.00
N LYS A 192 -1.31 9.27 -4.50
CA LYS A 192 -0.74 7.99 -4.95
C LYS A 192 -0.02 8.07 -6.31
N ALA A 193 -0.13 9.19 -7.03
CA ALA A 193 0.44 9.32 -8.37
C ALA A 193 1.97 9.13 -8.43
N ASP A 194 2.70 9.62 -7.43
CA ASP A 194 4.16 9.50 -7.37
C ASP A 194 4.62 8.07 -7.04
N ILE A 195 3.86 7.38 -6.17
CA ILE A 195 4.09 5.97 -5.83
C ILE A 195 3.89 5.10 -7.07
N LEU A 196 2.76 5.26 -7.77
CA LEU A 196 2.46 4.52 -8.99
C LEU A 196 3.49 4.77 -10.09
N LYS A 197 4.04 5.97 -10.20
CA LYS A 197 5.16 6.26 -11.12
C LYS A 197 6.37 5.40 -10.76
N SER A 198 6.78 5.38 -9.49
CA SER A 198 7.94 4.60 -9.04
C SER A 198 7.74 3.12 -9.35
N ASP A 199 6.57 2.57 -9.00
CA ASP A 199 6.25 1.16 -9.21
C ASP A 199 6.24 0.79 -10.70
N ILE A 200 5.65 1.64 -11.55
CA ILE A 200 5.65 1.44 -13.01
C ILE A 200 7.08 1.50 -13.56
N GLN A 201 7.89 2.47 -13.11
CA GLN A 201 9.26 2.63 -13.58
C GLN A 201 10.13 1.42 -13.18
N ASP A 202 10.00 0.95 -11.94
CA ASP A 202 10.71 -0.23 -11.44
C ASP A 202 10.35 -1.50 -12.26
N ILE A 203 9.09 -1.65 -12.68
CA ILE A 203 8.64 -2.76 -13.54
C ILE A 203 9.15 -2.62 -14.98
N LEU A 204 9.21 -1.40 -15.51
CA LEU A 204 9.77 -1.16 -16.85
C LEU A 204 11.27 -1.46 -16.91
N ASP A 205 11.99 -1.10 -15.84
CA ASP A 205 13.45 -1.28 -15.75
C ASP A 205 13.85 -2.72 -15.38
N SER A 206 12.98 -3.49 -14.71
CA SER A 206 13.25 -4.90 -14.36
C SER A 206 13.27 -5.85 -15.55
N GLY A 207 12.63 -5.47 -16.66
CA GLY A 207 12.55 -6.28 -17.87
C GLY A 207 11.70 -7.54 -17.74
N GLU A 208 10.95 -7.70 -16.65
CA GLU A 208 10.09 -8.87 -16.40
C GLU A 208 8.97 -9.00 -17.45
N ILE A 209 8.48 -10.21 -17.65
CA ILE A 209 7.34 -10.47 -18.54
C ILE A 209 6.05 -9.96 -17.88
N ILE A 210 5.67 -8.71 -18.17
CA ILE A 210 4.37 -8.16 -17.77
C ILE A 210 3.26 -8.99 -18.45
N PRO A 211 2.41 -9.71 -17.69
CA PRO A 211 1.26 -10.40 -18.25
C PRO A 211 0.29 -9.37 -18.84
N GLU A 212 -0.06 -9.53 -20.12
CA GLU A 212 -1.06 -8.69 -20.79
C GLU A 212 -2.46 -9.10 -20.32
N THR A 213 -2.92 -8.52 -19.22
CA THR A 213 -4.32 -8.66 -18.79
C THR A 213 -4.89 -7.29 -18.46
N LEU A 214 -5.87 -6.87 -19.28
CA LEU A 214 -6.86 -5.88 -18.90
C LEU A 214 -8.16 -6.63 -18.60
N PRO A 215 -8.74 -6.49 -17.39
CA PRO A 215 -9.98 -7.19 -17.02
C PRO A 215 -11.17 -6.90 -17.96
N SER A 216 -11.13 -5.83 -18.75
CA SER A 216 -12.32 -5.32 -19.47
C SER A 216 -12.30 -5.46 -20.99
N GLN A 217 -11.39 -6.23 -21.59
CA GLN A 217 -11.41 -6.49 -23.05
C GLN A 217 -11.30 -7.98 -23.42
N MET A 218 -12.06 -8.84 -22.75
CA MET A 218 -12.33 -10.18 -23.30
C MET A 218 -13.34 -10.06 -24.45
N THR A 219 -12.85 -9.92 -25.68
CA THR A 219 -13.68 -10.23 -26.86
C THR A 219 -13.61 -11.73 -27.11
N GLU A 220 -14.74 -12.35 -27.45
CA GLU A 220 -14.99 -13.80 -27.60
C GLU A 220 -14.03 -14.59 -28.53
N ALA A 221 -13.03 -13.94 -29.15
CA ALA A 221 -12.15 -14.55 -30.15
C ALA A 221 -10.80 -15.09 -29.62
N GLN A 222 -10.47 -14.95 -28.34
CA GLN A 222 -9.19 -15.42 -27.76
C GLN A 222 -9.34 -16.54 -26.71
N GLN A 223 -10.29 -17.45 -26.93
CA GLN A 223 -10.50 -18.60 -26.05
C GLN A 223 -9.42 -19.71 -26.16
N ASN A 224 -8.34 -19.55 -26.93
CA ASN A 224 -7.53 -20.69 -27.36
C ASN A 224 -6.02 -20.70 -27.04
N THR A 225 -5.53 -19.87 -26.11
CA THR A 225 -4.14 -20.00 -25.62
C THR A 225 -3.97 -19.74 -24.13
N VAL A 226 -4.93 -20.17 -23.30
CA VAL A 226 -4.65 -20.44 -21.89
C VAL A 226 -4.59 -21.96 -21.76
N HIS A 227 -3.39 -22.50 -21.53
CA HIS A 227 -3.23 -23.90 -21.17
C HIS A 227 -3.70 -24.07 -19.71
N PHE A 228 -5.01 -24.13 -19.53
CA PHE A 228 -5.61 -24.60 -18.28
C PHE A 228 -5.15 -26.04 -18.02
N LYS A 229 -4.97 -26.38 -16.75
CA LYS A 229 -4.51 -27.74 -16.37
C LYS A 229 -5.61 -28.80 -16.56
N ASP A 230 -6.81 -28.41 -16.98
CA ASP A 230 -8.01 -29.25 -17.13
C ASP A 230 -8.24 -30.11 -15.87
N LEU A 231 -7.98 -29.52 -14.71
CA LEU A 231 -8.12 -30.16 -13.41
C LEU A 231 -9.23 -29.48 -12.61
N THR A 232 -10.11 -30.27 -12.01
CA THR A 232 -11.14 -29.77 -11.10
C THR A 232 -10.75 -30.07 -9.66
N GLU A 233 -10.64 -29.03 -8.84
CA GLU A 233 -10.40 -29.12 -7.40
C GLU A 233 -11.71 -28.93 -6.63
N GLU A 234 -11.95 -29.78 -5.64
CA GLU A 234 -13.06 -29.62 -4.70
C GLU A 234 -12.63 -28.78 -3.50
N VAL A 235 -13.45 -27.79 -3.17
CA VAL A 235 -13.19 -26.85 -2.07
C VAL A 235 -14.25 -27.01 -0.99
N TYR A 236 -13.79 -27.11 0.24
CA TYR A 236 -14.59 -27.50 1.40
C TYR A 236 -14.90 -26.30 2.32
N SER A 237 -16.01 -26.37 3.04
CA SER A 237 -16.36 -25.36 4.05
C SER A 237 -15.33 -25.32 5.18
N VAL A 238 -14.89 -24.12 5.53
CA VAL A 238 -13.84 -23.86 6.54
C VAL A 238 -14.35 -23.90 7.98
N ALA A 239 -15.66 -23.88 8.20
CA ALA A 239 -16.25 -23.96 9.53
C ALA A 239 -17.65 -24.57 9.46
N ASP A 240 -18.16 -25.05 10.59
CA ASP A 240 -19.59 -25.29 10.76
C ASP A 240 -20.28 -23.94 10.74
N GLY A 241 -21.31 -23.77 9.93
CA GLY A 241 -21.91 -22.45 9.79
C GLY A 241 -22.77 -22.27 8.56
N GLN A 242 -23.12 -21.01 8.31
CA GLN A 242 -23.93 -20.62 7.16
C GLN A 242 -22.99 -20.22 6.01
N VAL A 243 -22.95 -21.03 4.97
CA VAL A 243 -22.21 -20.74 3.74
C VAL A 243 -23.04 -19.80 2.87
N VAL A 244 -22.43 -18.68 2.48
CA VAL A 244 -23.04 -17.61 1.68
C VAL A 244 -22.19 -17.32 0.44
N ALA A 245 -22.84 -16.78 -0.58
CA ALA A 245 -22.15 -16.28 -1.77
C ALA A 245 -21.25 -15.09 -1.40
N LEU A 246 -20.13 -14.94 -2.10
CA LEU A 246 -19.14 -13.91 -1.79
C LEU A 246 -19.72 -12.49 -1.91
N GLU A 247 -20.67 -12.29 -2.82
CA GLU A 247 -21.37 -11.01 -3.05
C GLU A 247 -22.25 -10.57 -1.87
N GLN A 248 -22.54 -11.47 -0.92
CA GLN A 248 -23.32 -11.16 0.29
C GLN A 248 -22.47 -10.69 1.47
N VAL A 249 -21.13 -10.72 1.33
CA VAL A 249 -20.21 -10.26 2.37
C VAL A 249 -20.29 -8.74 2.49
N LYS A 250 -20.23 -8.22 3.73
CA LYS A 250 -20.33 -6.78 4.04
C LYS A 250 -19.01 -6.03 3.85
N ASP A 251 -18.22 -6.43 2.87
CA ASP A 251 -16.94 -5.83 2.54
C ASP A 251 -16.85 -5.71 1.01
N PRO A 252 -16.73 -4.49 0.45
CA PRO A 252 -16.65 -4.29 -0.99
C PRO A 252 -15.47 -5.01 -1.67
N VAL A 253 -14.34 -5.19 -0.99
CA VAL A 253 -13.15 -5.88 -1.53
C VAL A 253 -13.47 -7.32 -1.85
N PHE A 254 -14.17 -7.99 -0.94
CA PHE A 254 -14.59 -9.37 -1.13
C PHE A 254 -15.84 -9.46 -2.02
N ALA A 255 -16.88 -8.67 -1.74
CA ALA A 255 -18.15 -8.75 -2.47
C ALA A 255 -18.04 -8.41 -3.96
N GLN A 256 -17.08 -7.56 -4.34
CA GLN A 256 -16.80 -7.21 -5.74
C GLN A 256 -15.73 -8.11 -6.38
N LYS A 257 -15.27 -9.16 -5.66
CA LYS A 257 -14.28 -10.12 -6.13
C LYS A 257 -12.93 -9.50 -6.52
N MET A 258 -12.56 -8.37 -5.90
CA MET A 258 -11.31 -7.67 -6.23
C MET A 258 -10.07 -8.50 -5.89
N MET A 259 -10.14 -9.39 -4.89
CA MET A 259 -9.08 -10.34 -4.55
C MET A 259 -9.25 -11.73 -5.18
N GLY A 260 -10.30 -11.94 -5.98
CA GLY A 260 -10.65 -13.23 -6.57
C GLY A 260 -12.08 -13.68 -6.28
N ASP A 261 -12.51 -14.75 -6.95
CA ASP A 261 -13.81 -15.40 -6.70
C ASP A 261 -13.73 -16.36 -5.51
N GLY A 262 -14.87 -16.76 -4.96
CA GLY A 262 -14.90 -17.59 -3.76
C GLY A 262 -16.26 -17.62 -3.06
N PHE A 263 -16.22 -17.75 -1.74
CA PHE A 263 -17.41 -17.80 -0.88
C PHE A 263 -17.08 -17.33 0.53
N ALA A 264 -18.10 -17.15 1.37
CA ALA A 264 -17.89 -16.89 2.79
C ALA A 264 -18.71 -17.84 3.66
N VAL A 265 -18.29 -18.01 4.90
CA VAL A 265 -18.94 -18.83 5.91
C VAL A 265 -19.14 -17.98 7.15
N GLU A 266 -20.37 -17.89 7.65
CA GLU A 266 -20.65 -17.37 8.98
C GLU A 266 -20.45 -18.49 10.00
N PRO A 267 -19.34 -18.49 10.75
CA PRO A 267 -18.98 -19.63 11.59
C PRO A 267 -19.89 -19.72 12.82
N ALA A 268 -20.41 -20.91 13.09
CA ALA A 268 -21.13 -21.25 14.30
C ALA A 268 -20.18 -21.47 15.49
N ASN A 269 -18.92 -21.84 15.22
CA ASN A 269 -17.88 -22.02 16.23
C ASN A 269 -16.52 -21.53 15.74
N GLY A 270 -15.58 -21.33 16.65
CA GLY A 270 -14.27 -20.75 16.36
C GLY A 270 -13.26 -21.65 15.64
N ASN A 271 -13.59 -22.91 15.33
CA ASN A 271 -12.62 -23.81 14.70
C ASN A 271 -12.63 -23.61 13.18
N ILE A 272 -11.57 -22.99 12.66
CA ILE A 272 -11.40 -22.76 11.23
C ILE A 272 -10.43 -23.79 10.66
N VAL A 273 -10.89 -24.57 9.69
CA VAL A 273 -10.16 -25.67 9.05
C VAL A 273 -9.74 -25.33 7.62
N SER A 274 -8.79 -26.08 7.09
CA SER A 274 -8.33 -25.92 5.71
C SER A 274 -9.43 -26.30 4.71
N PRO A 275 -9.73 -25.46 3.71
CA PRO A 275 -10.71 -25.78 2.67
C PRO A 275 -10.16 -26.72 1.59
N VAL A 276 -8.84 -26.92 1.51
CA VAL A 276 -8.15 -27.72 0.49
C VAL A 276 -6.95 -28.47 1.09
N SER A 277 -6.44 -29.46 0.37
CA SER A 277 -5.15 -30.09 0.69
C SER A 277 -4.02 -29.35 -0.04
N GLY A 278 -2.96 -28.97 0.67
CA GLY A 278 -1.89 -28.15 0.10
C GLY A 278 -0.79 -27.82 1.08
N THR A 279 -0.01 -26.79 0.74
CA THR A 279 1.03 -26.24 1.61
C THR A 279 0.59 -24.86 2.10
N VAL A 280 0.70 -24.60 3.40
CA VAL A 280 0.47 -23.27 3.97
C VAL A 280 1.58 -22.36 3.46
N SER A 281 1.27 -21.46 2.53
CA SER A 281 2.25 -20.56 1.92
C SER A 281 2.51 -19.31 2.76
N SER A 282 1.50 -18.86 3.52
CA SER A 282 1.63 -17.69 4.40
C SER A 282 0.67 -17.76 5.58
N ILE A 283 1.12 -17.21 6.72
CA ILE A 283 0.30 -16.93 7.90
C ILE A 283 0.50 -15.46 8.22
N PHE A 284 -0.58 -14.68 8.17
CA PHE A 284 -0.47 -13.24 8.38
C PHE A 284 0.02 -12.94 9.81
N PRO A 285 0.80 -11.87 10.06
CA PRO A 285 1.37 -11.59 11.38
C PRO A 285 0.33 -11.48 12.50
N THR A 286 -0.84 -10.95 12.18
CA THR A 286 -2.00 -10.84 13.08
C THR A 286 -2.90 -12.07 13.08
N LYS A 287 -2.46 -13.18 12.45
CA LYS A 287 -3.02 -14.54 12.54
C LYS A 287 -4.47 -14.71 12.08
N HIS A 288 -5.02 -13.71 11.41
CA HIS A 288 -6.40 -13.68 10.94
C HIS A 288 -6.58 -14.25 9.53
N ALA A 289 -5.48 -14.47 8.79
CA ALA A 289 -5.54 -14.96 7.42
C ALA A 289 -4.41 -15.95 7.09
N PHE A 290 -4.71 -16.88 6.18
CA PHE A 290 -3.87 -18.02 5.80
C PHE A 290 -3.88 -18.20 4.29
N GLY A 291 -2.71 -18.20 3.67
CA GLY A 291 -2.51 -18.60 2.28
C GLY A 291 -2.21 -20.08 2.18
N ILE A 292 -2.85 -20.78 1.24
CA ILE A 292 -2.66 -22.21 1.00
C ILE A 292 -2.53 -22.43 -0.50
N VAL A 293 -1.50 -23.17 -0.91
CA VAL A 293 -1.29 -23.52 -2.33
C VAL A 293 -1.45 -25.03 -2.49
N THR A 294 -2.37 -25.46 -3.36
CA THR A 294 -2.56 -26.89 -3.67
C THR A 294 -1.43 -27.42 -4.55
N GLU A 295 -1.27 -28.74 -4.63
CA GLU A 295 -0.28 -29.34 -5.55
C GLU A 295 -0.60 -29.05 -7.04
N ALA A 296 -1.88 -28.81 -7.35
CA ALA A 296 -2.30 -28.34 -8.67
C ALA A 296 -1.97 -26.87 -8.94
N GLY A 297 -1.60 -26.11 -7.92
CA GLY A 297 -1.26 -24.69 -8.00
C GLY A 297 -2.44 -23.75 -7.82
N LEU A 298 -3.57 -24.20 -7.27
CA LEU A 298 -4.64 -23.29 -6.82
C LEU A 298 -4.16 -22.54 -5.58
N GLU A 299 -4.25 -21.21 -5.59
CA GLU A 299 -3.94 -20.37 -4.44
C GLU A 299 -5.24 -20.01 -3.71
N VAL A 300 -5.33 -20.37 -2.44
CA VAL A 300 -6.51 -20.16 -1.60
C VAL A 300 -6.14 -19.28 -0.41
N LEU A 301 -6.88 -18.19 -0.23
CA LEU A 301 -6.81 -17.34 0.94
C LEU A 301 -8.00 -17.61 1.85
N VAL A 302 -7.74 -17.95 3.11
CA VAL A 302 -8.75 -18.04 4.17
C VAL A 302 -8.58 -16.83 5.09
N HIS A 303 -9.56 -15.93 5.11
CA HIS A 303 -9.54 -14.69 5.89
C HIS A 303 -10.67 -14.70 6.94
N ILE A 304 -10.35 -14.51 8.22
CA ILE A 304 -11.28 -14.75 9.34
C ILE A 304 -11.79 -13.43 9.90
N GLY A 305 -13.09 -13.20 9.74
CA GLY A 305 -13.75 -11.94 10.08
C GLY A 305 -13.41 -10.81 9.11
N LEU A 306 -14.01 -9.63 9.33
CA LEU A 306 -13.73 -8.42 8.57
C LEU A 306 -13.04 -7.39 9.48
N ASP A 307 -12.02 -6.70 8.96
CA ASP A 307 -11.17 -5.75 9.70
C ASP A 307 -10.50 -6.31 10.97
N THR A 308 -10.31 -7.62 11.06
CA THR A 308 -9.76 -8.32 12.24
C THR A 308 -8.25 -8.14 12.40
N VAL A 309 -7.56 -7.57 11.41
CA VAL A 309 -6.17 -7.12 11.53
C VAL A 309 -5.98 -6.17 12.71
N SER A 310 -6.98 -5.33 13.01
CA SER A 310 -6.98 -4.38 14.13
C SER A 310 -6.99 -5.03 15.53
N LEU A 311 -7.19 -6.35 15.60
CA LEU A 311 -7.20 -7.13 16.85
C LEU A 311 -5.83 -7.70 17.22
N GLU A 312 -4.80 -7.42 16.40
CA GLU A 312 -3.39 -7.71 16.69
C GLU A 312 -3.10 -9.18 17.03
N GLY A 313 -3.88 -10.12 16.47
CA GLY A 313 -3.70 -11.55 16.72
C GLY A 313 -4.21 -12.07 18.06
N LYS A 314 -4.74 -11.21 18.94
CA LYS A 314 -5.22 -11.61 20.28
C LYS A 314 -6.32 -12.69 20.27
N PRO A 315 -7.33 -12.65 19.39
CA PRO A 315 -8.40 -13.64 19.40
C PRO A 315 -8.04 -14.93 18.64
N PHE A 316 -6.83 -15.06 18.09
CA PHE A 316 -6.46 -16.15 17.18
C PHE A 316 -5.38 -17.05 17.77
N THR A 317 -5.71 -18.33 17.94
CA THR A 317 -4.76 -19.39 18.35
C THR A 317 -4.45 -20.29 17.16
N VAL A 318 -3.28 -20.12 16.57
CA VAL A 318 -2.84 -20.83 15.35
C VAL A 318 -2.34 -22.24 15.70
N HIS A 319 -2.68 -23.22 14.86
CA HIS A 319 -2.32 -24.65 15.03
C HIS A 319 -1.43 -25.19 13.91
N VAL A 320 -1.04 -24.35 12.95
CA VAL A 320 -0.18 -24.70 11.80
C VAL A 320 1.00 -23.73 11.68
N ALA A 321 2.02 -24.13 10.91
CA ALA A 321 3.16 -23.28 10.58
C ALA A 321 3.25 -23.02 9.08
N GLU A 322 3.91 -21.92 8.68
CA GLU A 322 4.25 -21.69 7.28
C GLU A 322 5.14 -22.81 6.73
N GLY A 323 4.91 -23.18 5.48
CA GLY A 323 5.55 -24.32 4.81
C GLY A 323 5.00 -25.69 5.24
N GLN A 324 4.08 -25.77 6.20
CA GLN A 324 3.47 -27.04 6.61
C GLN A 324 2.51 -27.54 5.53
N LYS A 325 2.59 -28.85 5.21
CA LYS A 325 1.55 -29.53 4.42
C LYS A 325 0.33 -29.80 5.30
N VAL A 326 -0.85 -29.47 4.78
CA VAL A 326 -2.15 -29.67 5.43
C VAL A 326 -3.09 -30.42 4.49
N ALA A 327 -3.96 -31.25 5.04
CA ALA A 327 -5.07 -31.86 4.33
C ALA A 327 -6.34 -31.00 4.45
N ALA A 328 -7.26 -31.14 3.50
CA ALA A 328 -8.58 -30.54 3.61
C ALA A 328 -9.25 -30.98 4.92
N GLY A 329 -9.70 -30.02 5.71
CA GLY A 329 -10.31 -30.23 7.03
C GLY A 329 -9.34 -30.29 8.21
N ASP A 330 -8.03 -30.11 8.01
CA ASP A 330 -7.09 -29.93 9.12
C ASP A 330 -7.32 -28.57 9.80
N LEU A 331 -7.16 -28.54 11.13
CA LEU A 331 -7.38 -27.32 11.91
C LEU A 331 -6.26 -26.30 11.66
N LEU A 332 -6.61 -25.12 11.15
CA LEU A 332 -5.67 -24.02 10.92
C LEU A 332 -5.53 -23.16 12.17
N VAL A 333 -6.67 -22.76 12.75
CA VAL A 333 -6.74 -21.78 13.82
C VAL A 333 -8.03 -21.91 14.60
N THR A 334 -7.95 -21.60 15.90
CA THR A 334 -9.12 -21.37 16.75
C THR A 334 -9.30 -19.87 16.96
N ALA A 335 -10.41 -19.33 16.50
CA ALA A 335 -10.81 -17.93 16.64
C ALA A 335 -11.80 -17.74 17.80
N ASP A 336 -11.53 -16.79 18.70
CA ASP A 336 -12.47 -16.34 19.71
C ASP A 336 -13.52 -15.41 19.07
N LEU A 337 -14.61 -16.01 18.58
CA LEU A 337 -15.67 -15.29 17.89
C LEU A 337 -16.37 -14.27 18.81
N ASP A 338 -16.42 -14.52 20.11
CA ASP A 338 -17.06 -13.61 21.06
C ASP A 338 -16.19 -12.38 21.30
N ALA A 339 -14.87 -12.54 21.38
CA ALA A 339 -13.93 -11.42 21.41
C ALA A 339 -13.99 -10.58 20.12
N ILE A 340 -14.11 -11.21 18.95
CA ILE A 340 -14.25 -10.51 17.66
C ILE A 340 -15.55 -9.67 17.64
N ARG A 341 -16.68 -10.26 18.05
CA ARG A 341 -17.97 -9.54 18.15
C ARG A 341 -17.94 -8.43 19.18
N ALA A 342 -17.31 -8.65 20.33
CA ALA A 342 -17.17 -7.64 21.39
C ALA A 342 -16.35 -6.42 20.92
N ALA A 343 -15.42 -6.61 19.98
CA ALA A 343 -14.68 -5.55 19.33
C ALA A 343 -15.44 -4.86 18.18
N GLY A 344 -16.70 -5.22 17.94
CA GLY A 344 -17.55 -4.64 16.89
C GLY A 344 -17.17 -5.07 15.48
N ARG A 345 -16.53 -6.24 15.32
CA ARG A 345 -16.10 -6.78 14.03
C ARG A 345 -16.99 -7.94 13.59
N GLU A 346 -17.12 -8.12 12.29
CA GLU A 346 -17.85 -9.25 11.69
C GLU A 346 -17.02 -10.53 11.78
N THR A 347 -17.69 -11.67 11.97
CA THR A 347 -17.05 -12.99 12.12
C THR A 347 -17.01 -13.81 10.83
N SER A 348 -17.56 -13.28 9.73
CA SER A 348 -17.61 -13.91 8.42
C SER A 348 -16.20 -14.34 7.99
N THR A 349 -16.02 -15.64 7.76
CA THR A 349 -14.76 -16.18 7.27
C THR A 349 -14.84 -16.32 5.76
N VAL A 350 -14.00 -15.58 5.04
CA VAL A 350 -13.98 -15.52 3.58
C VAL A 350 -12.94 -16.51 3.03
N VAL A 351 -13.31 -17.23 1.99
CA VAL A 351 -12.43 -18.12 1.23
C VAL A 351 -12.38 -17.60 -0.20
N VAL A 352 -11.19 -17.19 -0.66
CA VAL A 352 -10.99 -16.56 -1.97
C VAL A 352 -9.88 -17.27 -2.73
N PHE A 353 -10.01 -17.36 -4.05
CA PHE A 353 -8.99 -17.90 -4.94
C PHE A 353 -8.20 -16.78 -5.60
N THR A 354 -6.92 -16.63 -5.27
CA THR A 354 -6.15 -15.41 -5.55
C THR A 354 -5.47 -15.40 -6.91
N ASN A 355 -5.33 -16.55 -7.57
CA ASN A 355 -4.68 -16.68 -8.87
C ASN A 355 -5.68 -16.85 -10.02
N GLY A 356 -6.54 -15.84 -10.23
CA GLY A 356 -7.62 -15.86 -11.23
C GLY A 356 -7.20 -16.24 -12.66
N ASP A 357 -6.00 -15.87 -13.10
CA ASP A 357 -5.49 -16.20 -14.44
C ASP A 357 -5.30 -17.71 -14.68
N ALA A 358 -5.11 -18.47 -13.59
CA ALA A 358 -4.99 -19.92 -13.62
C ALA A 358 -6.35 -20.64 -13.43
N ILE A 359 -7.44 -19.90 -13.27
CA ILE A 359 -8.77 -20.45 -12.94
C ILE A 359 -9.71 -20.26 -14.13
N LYS A 360 -10.17 -21.37 -14.68
CA LYS A 360 -11.15 -21.43 -15.76
C LYS A 360 -12.56 -21.11 -15.29
N SER A 361 -12.96 -21.67 -14.15
CA SER A 361 -14.27 -21.39 -13.56
C SER A 361 -14.32 -21.70 -12.05
N VAL A 362 -15.16 -20.95 -11.34
CA VAL A 362 -15.49 -21.20 -9.93
C VAL A 362 -16.99 -21.42 -9.83
N LYS A 363 -17.40 -22.54 -9.25
CA LYS A 363 -18.81 -22.89 -9.08
C LYS A 363 -19.10 -23.21 -7.63
N LEU A 364 -19.84 -22.34 -6.96
CA LEU A 364 -20.41 -22.61 -5.64
C LEU A 364 -21.63 -23.53 -5.79
N GLU A 365 -21.49 -24.79 -5.40
CA GLU A 365 -22.53 -25.83 -5.57
C GLU A 365 -23.49 -25.90 -4.38
N LYS A 366 -23.06 -25.50 -3.18
CA LYS A 366 -23.89 -25.55 -1.97
C LYS A 366 -23.76 -24.28 -1.13
N THR A 367 -24.91 -23.80 -0.65
CA THR A 367 -25.06 -22.70 0.31
C THR A 367 -26.04 -23.14 1.40
N GLY A 368 -26.14 -22.41 2.50
CA GLY A 368 -26.96 -22.82 3.64
C GLY A 368 -26.15 -23.19 4.88
N SER A 369 -26.85 -23.66 5.90
CA SER A 369 -26.24 -24.21 7.11
C SER A 369 -25.59 -25.56 6.78
N LEU A 370 -24.25 -25.60 6.75
CA LEU A 370 -23.45 -26.76 6.41
C LEU A 370 -22.41 -27.02 7.50
N ALA A 371 -22.02 -28.28 7.67
CA ALA A 371 -20.91 -28.65 8.55
C ALA A 371 -19.57 -28.27 7.92
N ALA A 372 -18.55 -28.04 8.75
CA ALA A 372 -17.16 -27.95 8.30
C ALA A 372 -16.81 -29.18 7.45
N LYS A 373 -15.85 -29.04 6.53
CA LYS A 373 -15.39 -30.16 5.67
C LYS A 373 -16.45 -30.71 4.72
N THR A 374 -17.56 -29.98 4.51
CA THR A 374 -18.50 -30.29 3.43
C THR A 374 -17.99 -29.67 2.13
N ALA A 375 -17.93 -30.41 1.03
CA ALA A 375 -17.62 -29.84 -0.28
C ALA A 375 -18.71 -28.84 -0.70
N VAL A 376 -18.31 -27.60 -0.96
CA VAL A 376 -19.20 -26.46 -1.26
C VAL A 376 -18.96 -25.85 -2.62
N ALA A 377 -17.73 -25.90 -3.14
CA ALA A 377 -17.37 -25.30 -4.42
C ALA A 377 -16.47 -26.22 -5.24
N LYS A 378 -16.49 -26.03 -6.56
CA LYS A 378 -15.55 -26.61 -7.51
C LYS A 378 -14.80 -25.51 -8.24
N VAL A 379 -13.49 -25.69 -8.38
CA VAL A 379 -12.61 -24.77 -9.09
C VAL A 379 -11.94 -25.52 -10.22
N GLU A 380 -12.14 -25.06 -11.45
CA GLU A 380 -11.49 -25.61 -12.64
C GLU A 380 -10.24 -24.78 -12.94
N LEU A 381 -9.08 -25.45 -13.03
CA LEU A 381 -7.76 -24.88 -13.34
C LEU A 381 -7.29 -25.18 -14.76
#